data_AF-A0A7Y6TY52-F1
#
_entry.id   AF-A0A7Y6TY52-F1
#
_cell.length_a   1.000
_cell.length_b   1.000
_cell.length_c   1.000
_cell.angle_alpha   90.00
_cell.angle_beta   90.00
_cell.angle_gamma   90.00
#
_symmetry.space_group_name_H-M   'P 1'
#
loop_
_entity.id
_entity.type
_entity.pdbx_description
1 polymer ?
#
loop_
_entity_poly.entity_id
_entity_poly.type
_entity_poly.pdbx_seq_one_letter_code
_entity_poly.pdbx_strand_id
1 'polypeptide(L)'
;MGKLLYRASAADGSERSGIVRARSSAEARSELQGKGLGNVVFHNELLADIEEAPASASAREAEALARFKIRLMEKPGTATVLGEVARRLRWLIAACIATALAAWWLGSWTLLALSIGALVLPFAAVHVGAARARRYQAMLRAFALGDAETVRRQAARIRRGADDNLQLQFELDVRLARLDAPDGKLQEALAALEPWRDRLADSPGLFDALVGTVHLAGGDRAGFVDATSRASAASGAEPGRVVDHALANARFGDVDEAARLAASVDASLLPPYARGFVAWTDGLIRARRGAPGAVDVLAQATNAFAVLSTHPAAWTSLAFCACDHALALNRAGRLGEARGVVAGVWPVLSAHADAPLLRELARQNLVPTPVP
;
A
#
# COMPACT_ATOMS: atom_id res chain seq x y z
N MET A 1 -12.34 2.55 15.66
CA MET A 1 -12.91 3.21 14.45
C MET A 1 -11.75 3.62 13.57
N GLY A 2 -11.80 3.26 12.28
CA GLY A 2 -10.73 3.56 11.34
C GLY A 2 -10.82 4.99 10.81
N LYS A 3 -9.76 5.41 10.11
CA LYS A 3 -9.64 6.78 9.56
C LYS A 3 -9.61 6.73 8.04
N LEU A 4 -10.48 7.50 7.41
CA LEU A 4 -10.59 7.58 5.96
C LEU A 4 -10.31 9.00 5.48
N LEU A 5 -9.25 9.16 4.70
CA LEU A 5 -8.92 10.36 3.96
C LEU A 5 -9.80 10.43 2.72
N TYR A 6 -10.58 11.51 2.60
CA TYR A 6 -11.52 11.68 1.50
C TYR A 6 -11.30 12.99 0.73
N ARG A 7 -11.70 12.97 -0.53
CA ARG A 7 -11.99 14.13 -1.38
C ARG A 7 -13.46 14.04 -1.82
N ALA A 8 -14.20 15.14 -1.76
CA ALA A 8 -15.61 15.19 -2.14
C ALA A 8 -15.99 16.55 -2.73
N SER A 9 -17.12 16.62 -3.43
CA SER A 9 -17.69 17.85 -3.96
C SER A 9 -18.84 18.34 -3.07
N ALA A 10 -18.85 19.61 -2.69
CA ALA A 10 -20.01 20.23 -2.06
C ALA A 10 -21.06 20.66 -3.10
N ALA A 11 -22.27 20.99 -2.64
CA ALA A 11 -23.38 21.42 -3.49
C ALA A 11 -23.10 22.70 -4.31
N ASP A 12 -22.17 23.53 -3.84
CA ASP A 12 -21.67 24.73 -4.54
C ASP A 12 -20.61 24.42 -5.62
N GLY A 13 -20.29 23.14 -5.84
CA GLY A 13 -19.24 22.69 -6.74
C GLY A 13 -17.82 22.79 -6.16
N SER A 14 -17.65 23.27 -4.92
CA SER A 14 -16.34 23.36 -4.28
C SER A 14 -15.81 21.99 -3.86
N GLU A 15 -14.52 21.76 -4.04
CA GLU A 15 -13.85 20.55 -3.56
C GLU A 15 -13.53 20.68 -2.07
N ARG A 16 -13.89 19.64 -1.30
CA ARG A 16 -13.61 19.50 0.13
C ARG A 16 -12.76 18.26 0.36
N SER A 17 -11.81 18.35 1.28
CA SER A 17 -11.02 17.19 1.71
C SER A 17 -10.92 17.14 3.22
N GLY A 18 -10.90 15.94 3.78
CA GLY A 18 -10.86 15.76 5.22
C GLY A 18 -10.51 14.33 5.61
N ILE A 19 -10.50 14.10 6.91
CA ILE A 19 -10.42 12.76 7.48
C ILE A 19 -11.75 12.53 8.21
N VAL A 20 -12.40 11.42 7.92
CA VAL A 20 -13.60 10.96 8.62
C VAL A 20 -13.27 9.70 9.41
N ARG A 21 -13.81 9.59 10.63
CA ARG A 21 -13.66 8.40 11.47
C ARG A 21 -14.93 7.59 11.35
N ALA A 22 -14.81 6.36 10.85
CA ALA A 22 -15.95 5.47 10.66
C ALA A 22 -15.59 4.03 11.04
N ARG A 23 -16.58 3.18 11.20
CA ARG A 23 -16.39 1.72 11.33
C ARG A 23 -16.32 1.06 9.97
N SER A 24 -16.89 1.69 8.94
CA SER A 24 -16.81 1.21 7.56
C SER A 24 -16.69 2.31 6.52
N SER A 25 -16.19 1.95 5.33
CA SER A 25 -16.17 2.86 4.17
C SER A 25 -17.59 3.26 3.73
N ALA A 26 -18.56 2.35 3.87
CA ALA A 26 -19.98 2.62 3.58
C ALA A 26 -20.60 3.62 4.58
N GLU A 27 -20.33 3.44 5.88
CA GLU A 27 -20.76 4.37 6.93
C GLU A 27 -20.15 5.76 6.70
N ALA A 28 -18.85 5.83 6.42
CA ALA A 28 -18.17 7.08 6.11
C ALA A 28 -18.82 7.82 4.94
N ARG A 29 -19.17 7.10 3.87
CA ARG A 29 -19.86 7.72 2.73
C ARG A 29 -21.23 8.24 3.12
N SER A 30 -22.02 7.43 3.82
CA SER A 30 -23.37 7.83 4.26
C SER A 30 -23.31 9.10 5.13
N GLU A 31 -22.34 9.17 6.05
CA GLU A 31 -22.10 10.36 6.87
C GLU A 31 -21.73 11.59 6.02
N LEU A 32 -20.83 11.45 5.05
CA LEU A 32 -20.42 12.54 4.18
C LEU A 32 -21.54 13.02 3.26
N GLN A 33 -22.35 12.10 2.73
CA GLN A 33 -23.54 12.42 1.93
C GLN A 33 -24.60 13.13 2.78
N GLY A 34 -24.80 12.71 4.03
CA GLY A 34 -25.67 13.40 4.98
C GLY A 34 -25.24 14.84 5.29
N LYS A 35 -23.95 15.15 5.12
CA LYS A 35 -23.39 16.51 5.20
C LYS A 35 -23.50 17.30 3.89
N GLY A 36 -24.19 16.77 2.87
CA GLY A 36 -24.36 17.42 1.57
C GLY A 36 -23.14 17.31 0.64
N LEU A 37 -22.24 16.36 0.88
CA LEU A 37 -21.08 16.11 0.02
C LEU A 37 -21.39 14.99 -0.99
N GLY A 38 -21.21 15.28 -2.28
CA GLY A 38 -21.28 14.33 -3.39
C GLY A 38 -19.91 13.89 -3.89
N ASN A 39 -19.87 12.94 -4.82
CA ASN A 39 -18.64 12.45 -5.48
C ASN A 39 -17.50 12.09 -4.51
N VAL A 40 -17.84 11.39 -3.42
CA VAL A 40 -16.88 11.02 -2.37
C VAL A 40 -15.89 9.98 -2.89
N VAL A 41 -14.60 10.31 -2.85
CA VAL A 41 -13.47 9.41 -3.15
C VAL A 41 -12.62 9.23 -1.91
N PHE A 42 -12.42 7.98 -1.50
CA PHE A 42 -11.48 7.63 -0.43
C PHE A 42 -10.08 7.37 -1.01
N HIS A 43 -9.04 7.81 -0.32
CA HIS A 43 -7.66 7.69 -0.79
C HIS A 43 -6.86 6.58 -0.10
N ASN A 44 -7.38 6.02 0.98
CA ASN A 44 -6.77 4.93 1.74
C ASN A 44 -7.82 3.91 2.15
N GLU A 45 -7.34 2.73 2.53
CA GLU A 45 -8.13 1.75 3.26
C GLU A 45 -8.32 2.14 4.72
N LEU A 46 -9.43 1.70 5.30
CA LEU A 46 -9.83 1.98 6.68
C LEU A 46 -8.75 1.64 7.73
N LEU A 47 -7.95 0.61 7.44
CA LEU A 47 -6.89 0.09 8.32
C LEU A 47 -5.53 0.78 8.10
N ALA A 48 -5.43 1.77 7.21
CA ALA A 48 -4.19 2.52 7.04
C ALA A 48 -4.04 3.55 8.17
N ASP A 49 -2.88 3.57 8.81
CA ASP A 49 -2.58 4.61 9.80
C ASP A 49 -2.41 5.98 9.11
N ILE A 50 -3.29 6.91 9.47
CA ILE A 50 -3.26 8.30 9.01
C ILE A 50 -3.19 9.22 10.22
N GLU A 51 -2.11 10.01 10.26
CA GLU A 51 -1.95 11.09 11.23
C GLU A 51 -3.07 12.13 11.05
N GLU A 52 -3.67 12.59 12.14
CA GLU A 52 -4.70 13.62 12.10
C GLU A 52 -4.13 14.98 12.46
N ALA A 53 -4.87 16.04 12.14
CA ALA A 53 -4.54 17.36 12.66
C ALA A 53 -4.65 17.34 14.21
N PRO A 54 -3.83 18.13 14.92
CA PRO A 54 -3.98 18.29 16.36
C PRO A 54 -5.42 18.70 16.71
N ALA A 55 -5.93 18.28 17.86
CA ALA A 55 -7.27 18.66 18.31
C ALA A 55 -7.47 20.18 18.41
N SER A 56 -6.39 20.94 18.59
CA SER A 56 -6.37 22.40 18.61
C SER A 56 -6.39 23.06 17.23
N ALA A 57 -6.30 22.30 16.14
CA ALA A 57 -6.27 22.84 14.79
C ALA A 57 -7.66 23.29 14.34
N SER A 58 -7.72 24.42 13.65
CA SER A 58 -8.95 24.91 13.01
C SER A 58 -9.41 23.96 11.90
N ALA A 59 -10.71 23.99 11.56
CA ALA A 59 -11.25 23.20 10.46
C ALA A 59 -10.51 23.44 9.13
N ARG A 60 -10.05 24.67 8.90
CA ARG A 60 -9.30 25.07 7.71
C ARG A 60 -7.89 24.45 7.67
N GLU A 61 -7.24 24.32 8.82
CA GLU A 61 -5.94 23.66 8.95
C GLU A 61 -6.06 22.15 8.78
N ALA A 62 -7.11 21.54 9.33
CA ALA A 62 -7.41 20.12 9.13
C ALA A 62 -7.66 19.80 7.65
N GLU A 63 -8.47 20.60 6.96
CA GLU A 63 -8.70 20.49 5.51
C GLU A 63 -7.41 20.73 4.70
N ALA A 64 -6.57 21.69 5.09
CA ALA A 64 -5.28 21.92 4.45
C ALA A 64 -4.31 20.74 4.65
N LEU A 65 -4.33 20.08 5.81
CA LEU A 65 -3.56 18.86 6.07
C LEU A 65 -4.06 17.69 5.23
N ALA A 66 -5.38 17.47 5.17
CA ALA A 66 -5.98 16.42 4.34
C ALA A 66 -5.63 16.61 2.85
N ARG A 67 -5.79 17.83 2.31
CA ARG A 67 -5.38 18.15 0.93
C ARG A 67 -3.89 17.91 0.69
N PHE A 68 -3.04 18.26 1.65
CA PHE A 68 -1.61 17.99 1.53
C PHE A 68 -1.31 16.49 1.49
N LYS A 69 -1.96 15.68 2.34
CA LYS A 69 -1.82 14.22 2.34
C LYS A 69 -2.25 13.61 1.01
N ILE A 70 -3.39 14.02 0.46
CA ILE A 70 -3.85 13.55 -0.85
C ILE A 70 -2.84 13.91 -1.94
N ARG A 71 -2.36 15.16 -1.98
CA ARG A 71 -1.33 15.58 -2.94
C ARG A 71 -0.02 14.81 -2.78
N LEU A 72 0.35 14.44 -1.56
CA LEU A 72 1.54 13.63 -1.31
C LEU A 72 1.36 12.19 -1.82
N MET A 73 0.15 11.63 -1.76
CA MET A 73 -0.17 10.32 -2.34
C MET A 73 -0.20 10.37 -3.87
N GLU A 74 -0.70 11.46 -4.47
CA GLU A 74 -0.75 11.64 -5.93
C GLU A 74 0.61 12.01 -6.54
N LYS A 75 1.39 12.83 -5.84
CA LYS A 75 2.70 13.35 -6.27
C LYS A 75 3.73 13.21 -5.14
N PRO A 76 4.17 11.97 -4.86
CA PRO A 76 5.13 11.72 -3.81
C PRO A 76 6.48 12.36 -4.14
N GLY A 77 7.09 13.05 -3.18
CA GLY A 77 8.41 13.64 -3.38
C GLY A 77 8.79 14.67 -2.34
N THR A 78 10.10 14.86 -2.15
CA THR A 78 10.65 15.88 -1.26
C THR A 78 10.27 17.28 -1.71
N ALA A 79 10.19 17.53 -3.02
CA ALA A 79 9.78 18.83 -3.57
C ALA A 79 8.35 19.22 -3.12
N THR A 80 7.40 18.28 -3.13
CA THR A 80 6.02 18.51 -2.65
C THR A 80 6.00 18.89 -1.17
N VAL A 81 6.79 18.20 -0.35
CA VAL A 81 6.90 18.47 1.10
C VAL A 81 7.59 19.81 1.36
N LEU A 82 8.73 20.08 0.72
CA LEU A 82 9.49 21.32 0.87
C LEU A 82 8.67 22.54 0.43
N GLY A 83 7.95 22.43 -0.70
CA GLY A 83 7.05 23.47 -1.17
C GLY A 83 5.91 23.75 -0.18
N GLU A 84 5.34 22.71 0.43
CA GLU A 84 4.32 22.87 1.46
C GLU A 84 4.88 23.52 2.74
N VAL A 85 6.07 23.12 3.19
CA VAL A 85 6.76 23.72 4.34
C VAL A 85 7.05 25.18 4.09
N ALA A 86 7.61 25.54 2.93
CA ALA A 86 7.87 26.92 2.54
C ALA A 86 6.57 27.75 2.51
N ARG A 87 5.48 27.18 1.97
CA ARG A 87 4.18 27.85 1.89
C ARG A 87 3.57 28.10 3.26
N ARG A 88 3.59 27.10 4.16
CA ARG A 88 3.05 27.21 5.52
C ARG A 88 3.87 28.16 6.40
N LEU A 89 5.19 28.12 6.27
CA LEU A 89 6.11 28.90 7.08
C LEU A 89 6.57 30.20 6.42
N ARG A 90 5.93 30.66 5.34
CA ARG A 90 6.38 31.83 4.56
C ARG A 90 6.64 33.08 5.40
N TRP A 91 5.81 33.33 6.41
CA TRP A 91 5.95 34.49 7.29
C TRP A 91 7.06 34.30 8.33
N LEU A 92 7.22 33.08 8.84
CA LEU A 92 8.33 32.73 9.72
C LEU A 92 9.65 32.85 8.97
N ILE A 93 9.71 32.36 7.73
CA ILE A 93 10.87 32.48 6.83
C ILE A 93 11.20 33.96 6.60
N ALA A 94 10.21 34.78 6.25
CA ALA A 94 10.40 36.22 6.06
C ALA A 94 10.90 36.92 7.34
N ALA A 95 10.34 36.59 8.50
CA ALA A 95 10.78 37.12 9.79
C ALA A 95 12.21 36.69 10.15
N CYS A 96 12.57 35.42 9.89
CA CYS A 96 13.93 34.92 10.10
C CYS A 96 14.93 35.62 9.18
N ILE A 97 14.57 35.89 7.93
CA ILE A 97 15.42 36.64 6.98
C ILE A 97 15.60 38.09 7.45
N ALA A 98 14.51 38.77 7.80
CA ALA A 98 14.57 40.15 8.28
C ALA A 98 15.42 40.29 9.56
N THR A 99 15.23 39.37 10.52
CA THR A 99 16.03 39.34 11.76
C THR A 99 17.50 38.99 11.51
N ALA A 100 17.80 38.08 10.58
CA ALA A 100 19.18 37.78 10.18
C ALA A 100 19.88 39.01 9.58
N LEU A 101 19.20 39.74 8.68
CA LEU A 101 19.74 40.96 8.07
C LEU A 101 19.97 42.07 9.10
N ALA A 102 19.03 42.27 10.03
CA ALA A 102 19.19 43.21 11.12
C ALA A 102 20.33 42.82 12.08
N ALA A 103 20.45 41.53 12.42
CA ALA A 103 21.51 41.02 13.28
C ALA A 103 22.90 41.17 12.66
N TRP A 104 23.02 40.95 11.35
CA TRP A 104 24.24 41.23 10.59
C TRP A 104 24.60 42.70 10.71
N TRP A 105 23.65 43.61 10.45
CA TRP A 105 23.89 45.05 10.49
C TRP A 105 24.31 45.56 11.87
N LEU A 106 23.75 44.98 12.93
CA LEU A 106 24.07 45.28 14.33
C LEU A 106 25.34 44.57 14.85
N GLY A 107 25.98 43.71 14.04
CA GLY A 107 27.17 42.94 14.44
C GLY A 107 26.89 41.85 15.48
N SER A 108 25.63 41.45 15.67
CA SER A 108 25.24 40.44 16.66
C SER A 108 25.26 39.03 16.07
N TRP A 109 26.38 38.34 16.24
CA TRP A 109 26.56 36.97 15.76
C TRP A 109 25.60 35.96 16.38
N THR A 110 25.18 36.17 17.64
CA THR A 110 24.25 35.27 18.34
C THR A 110 22.85 35.32 17.73
N LEU A 111 22.31 36.53 17.49
CA LEU A 111 21.02 36.70 16.83
C LEU A 111 21.04 36.18 15.39
N LEU A 112 22.15 36.42 14.67
CA LEU A 112 22.33 35.89 13.33
C LEU A 112 22.31 34.34 13.32
N ALA A 113 23.03 33.71 14.24
CA ALA A 113 23.05 32.25 14.38
C ALA A 113 21.68 31.67 14.74
N LEU A 114 20.92 32.32 15.63
CA LEU A 114 19.57 31.89 16.00
C LEU A 114 18.59 32.00 14.82
N SER A 115 18.61 33.11 14.09
CA SER A 115 17.75 33.30 12.91
C SER A 115 18.07 32.29 11.80
N ILE A 116 19.34 32.00 11.56
CA ILE A 116 19.75 30.96 10.60
C ILE A 116 19.32 29.58 11.10
N GLY A 117 19.52 29.26 12.38
CA GLY A 117 19.09 27.99 12.98
C GLY A 117 17.59 27.76 12.84
N ALA A 118 16.78 28.76 13.16
CA ALA A 118 15.32 28.71 13.02
C ALA A 118 14.89 28.56 11.56
N LEU A 119 15.62 29.17 10.62
CA LEU A 119 15.36 29.03 9.18
C LEU A 119 15.66 27.61 8.68
N VAL A 120 16.74 26.98 9.15
CA VAL A 120 17.20 25.66 8.69
C VAL A 120 16.39 24.51 9.31
N LEU A 121 15.98 24.64 10.57
CA LEU A 121 15.33 23.58 11.34
C LEU A 121 14.15 22.87 10.64
N PRO A 122 13.13 23.57 10.09
CA PRO A 122 12.00 22.89 9.45
C PRO A 122 12.42 22.11 8.19
N PHE A 123 13.44 22.57 7.47
CA PHE A 123 13.97 21.87 6.29
C PHE A 123 14.84 20.66 6.70
N ALA A 124 15.61 20.79 7.79
CA ALA A 124 16.33 19.66 8.37
C ALA A 124 15.37 18.55 8.81
N ALA A 125 14.22 18.89 9.40
CA ALA A 125 13.18 17.92 9.74
C ALA A 125 12.64 17.16 8.50
N VAL A 126 12.40 17.87 7.39
CA VAL A 126 12.03 17.23 6.11
C VAL A 126 13.12 16.28 5.62
N HIS A 127 14.39 16.65 5.73
CA HIS A 127 15.50 15.77 5.34
C HIS A 127 15.58 14.50 6.18
N VAL A 128 15.36 14.59 7.49
CA VAL A 128 15.29 13.42 8.40
C VAL A 128 14.11 12.52 8.03
N GLY A 129 12.92 13.09 7.83
CA GLY A 129 11.74 12.35 7.38
C GLY A 129 11.95 11.66 6.03
N ALA A 130 12.55 12.36 5.07
CA ALA A 130 12.89 11.82 3.76
C ALA A 130 13.94 10.68 3.86
N ALA A 131 14.91 10.80 4.78
CA ALA A 131 15.85 9.71 5.04
C ALA A 131 15.16 8.46 5.59
N ARG A 132 14.17 8.62 6.48
CA ARG A 132 13.34 7.52 6.99
C ARG A 132 12.52 6.87 5.86
N ALA A 133 11.86 7.68 5.03
CA ALA A 133 11.11 7.21 3.87
C ALA A 133 12.01 6.44 2.88
N ARG A 134 13.21 6.95 2.59
CA ARG A 134 14.19 6.25 1.73
C ARG A 134 14.62 4.90 2.28
N ARG A 135 14.80 4.77 3.61
CA ARG A 135 15.11 3.47 4.24
C ARG A 135 13.97 2.48 4.07
N TYR A 136 12.72 2.92 4.27
CA TYR A 136 11.54 2.08 4.06
C TYR A 136 11.42 1.65 2.59
N GLN A 137 11.60 2.58 1.64
CA GLN A 137 11.61 2.26 0.20
C GLN A 137 12.74 1.30 -0.18
N ALA A 138 13.94 1.47 0.39
CA ALA A 138 15.06 0.56 0.17
C ALA A 138 14.77 -0.84 0.72
N MET A 139 14.13 -0.95 1.88
CA MET A 139 13.67 -2.22 2.44
C MET A 139 12.63 -2.89 1.54
N LEU A 140 11.62 -2.15 1.07
CA LEU A 140 10.61 -2.69 0.17
C LEU A 140 11.20 -3.16 -1.15
N ARG A 141 12.17 -2.41 -1.70
CA ARG A 141 12.91 -2.81 -2.90
C ARG A 141 13.72 -4.09 -2.67
N ALA A 142 14.46 -4.17 -1.56
CA ALA A 142 15.22 -5.36 -1.20
C ALA A 142 14.29 -6.56 -1.01
N PHE A 143 13.15 -6.37 -0.33
CA PHE A 143 12.14 -7.39 -0.14
C PHE A 143 11.60 -7.90 -1.47
N ALA A 144 11.19 -6.99 -2.36
CA ALA A 144 10.66 -7.35 -3.69
C ALA A 144 11.67 -8.11 -4.56
N LEU A 145 12.97 -7.91 -4.33
CA LEU A 145 14.05 -8.58 -5.06
C LEU A 145 14.60 -9.82 -4.32
N GLY A 146 14.00 -10.22 -3.20
CA GLY A 146 14.46 -11.37 -2.41
C GLY A 146 15.77 -11.18 -1.63
N ASP A 147 16.26 -9.95 -1.47
CA ASP A 147 17.48 -9.66 -0.69
C ASP A 147 17.17 -9.66 0.82
N ALA A 148 17.12 -10.86 1.38
CA ALA A 148 16.76 -11.09 2.78
C ALA A 148 17.72 -10.42 3.77
N GLU A 149 19.01 -10.34 3.46
CA GLU A 149 20.01 -9.70 4.32
C GLU A 149 19.76 -8.19 4.42
N THR A 150 19.56 -7.53 3.28
CA THR A 150 19.25 -6.10 3.27
C THR A 150 17.90 -5.81 3.94
N VAL A 151 16.89 -6.66 3.78
CA VAL A 151 15.62 -6.52 4.50
C VAL A 151 15.83 -6.56 6.00
N ARG A 152 16.50 -7.59 6.54
CA ARG A 152 16.78 -7.71 7.98
C ARG A 152 17.54 -6.51 8.53
N ARG A 153 18.57 -6.06 7.81
CA ARG A 153 19.39 -4.90 8.19
C ARG A 153 18.58 -3.59 8.21
N GLN A 154 17.71 -3.36 7.22
CA GLN A 154 16.88 -2.15 7.18
C GLN A 154 15.73 -2.21 8.19
N ALA A 155 15.09 -3.36 8.37
CA ALA A 155 14.03 -3.56 9.35
C ALA A 155 14.52 -3.23 10.77
N ALA A 156 15.72 -3.71 11.15
CA ALA A 156 16.33 -3.38 12.44
C ALA A 156 16.60 -1.87 12.61
N ARG A 157 16.93 -1.15 11.54
CA ARG A 157 17.14 0.31 11.57
C ARG A 157 15.84 1.09 11.64
N ILE A 158 14.80 0.64 10.94
CA ILE A 158 13.47 1.26 10.94
C ILE A 158 12.84 1.09 12.33
N ARG A 159 12.97 -0.11 12.93
CA ARG A 159 12.42 -0.42 14.26
C ARG A 159 12.87 0.57 15.33
N ARG A 160 14.16 0.91 15.40
CA ARG A 160 14.72 1.89 16.37
C ARG A 160 14.10 3.28 16.32
N GLY A 161 13.34 3.61 15.29
CA GLY A 161 12.67 4.91 15.14
C GLY A 161 11.15 4.80 14.97
N ALA A 162 10.57 3.63 15.26
CA ALA A 162 9.18 3.29 15.03
C ALA A 162 8.48 2.75 16.31
N ASP A 163 9.04 3.04 17.50
CA ASP A 163 8.60 2.47 18.77
C ASP A 163 7.10 2.72 19.06
N ASP A 164 6.54 3.82 18.56
CA ASP A 164 5.13 4.19 18.77
C ASP A 164 4.17 3.71 17.67
N ASN A 165 4.67 3.15 16.55
CA ASN A 165 3.82 2.71 15.44
C ASN A 165 3.67 1.18 15.40
N LEU A 166 2.64 0.68 16.08
CA LEU A 166 2.34 -0.76 16.17
C LEU A 166 2.13 -1.41 14.80
N GLN A 167 1.41 -0.76 13.88
CA GLN A 167 1.14 -1.29 12.55
C GLN A 167 2.43 -1.46 11.75
N LEU A 168 3.32 -0.46 11.76
CA LEU A 168 4.60 -0.54 11.09
C LEU A 168 5.48 -1.64 11.70
N GLN A 169 5.51 -1.79 13.02
CA GLN A 169 6.27 -2.86 13.67
C GLN A 169 5.76 -4.25 13.27
N PHE A 170 4.44 -4.46 13.27
CA PHE A 170 3.83 -5.70 12.82
C PHE A 170 4.12 -5.97 11.34
N GLU A 171 3.99 -4.95 10.50
CA GLU A 171 4.33 -5.03 9.07
C GLU A 171 5.79 -5.41 8.80
N LEU A 172 6.72 -5.00 9.68
CA LEU A 172 8.12 -5.44 9.63
C LEU A 172 8.23 -6.92 10.00
N ASP A 173 7.59 -7.35 11.09
CA ASP A 173 7.64 -8.76 11.53
C ASP A 173 6.99 -9.70 10.51
N VAL A 174 5.87 -9.32 9.90
CA VAL A 174 5.24 -10.09 8.82
C VAL A 174 6.19 -10.23 7.63
N ARG A 175 6.89 -9.17 7.23
CA ARG A 175 7.85 -9.26 6.11
C ARG A 175 9.04 -10.15 6.44
N LEU A 176 9.53 -10.14 7.68
CA LEU A 176 10.57 -11.05 8.14
C LEU A 176 10.06 -12.50 8.16
N ALA A 177 8.88 -12.74 8.72
CA ALA A 177 8.23 -14.04 8.75
C ALA A 177 8.01 -14.60 7.33
N ARG A 178 7.66 -13.75 6.35
CA ARG A 178 7.56 -14.16 4.93
C ARG A 178 8.87 -14.60 4.30
N LEU A 179 10.00 -14.03 4.74
CA LEU A 179 11.32 -14.47 4.28
C LEU A 179 11.74 -15.79 4.91
N ASP A 180 11.26 -16.06 6.13
CA ASP A 180 11.59 -17.26 6.89
C ASP A 180 10.60 -18.41 6.64
N ALA A 181 9.38 -18.13 6.14
CA ALA A 181 8.32 -19.13 5.90
C ALA A 181 8.64 -20.18 4.81
N PRO A 182 9.36 -19.84 3.71
CA PRO A 182 9.98 -20.85 2.86
C PRO A 182 10.89 -21.79 3.67
N ASP A 183 11.24 -22.96 3.14
CA ASP A 183 12.11 -23.95 3.82
C ASP A 183 11.47 -24.70 5.02
N GLY A 184 10.14 -24.83 5.02
CA GLY A 184 9.42 -25.68 5.98
C GLY A 184 9.23 -25.06 7.37
N LYS A 185 9.58 -23.78 7.55
CA LYS A 185 9.44 -23.05 8.83
C LYS A 185 8.16 -22.23 8.93
N LEU A 186 7.18 -22.48 8.06
CA LEU A 186 5.89 -21.77 8.07
C LEU A 186 5.25 -21.73 9.46
N GLN A 187 5.22 -22.88 10.17
CA GLN A 187 4.59 -22.94 11.49
C GLN A 187 5.34 -22.11 12.54
N GLU A 188 6.67 -22.10 12.50
CA GLU A 188 7.50 -21.26 13.38
C GLU A 188 7.28 -19.77 13.10
N ALA A 189 7.23 -19.40 11.81
CA ALA A 189 6.99 -18.03 11.37
C ALA A 189 5.59 -17.53 11.78
N LEU A 190 4.55 -18.37 11.67
CA LEU A 190 3.19 -18.06 12.12
C LEU A 190 3.13 -17.94 13.66
N ALA A 191 3.76 -18.86 14.40
CA ALA A 191 3.78 -18.84 15.86
C ALA A 191 4.46 -17.57 16.41
N ALA A 192 5.51 -17.09 15.76
CA ALA A 192 6.19 -15.85 16.13
C ALA A 192 5.30 -14.60 15.99
N LEU A 193 4.28 -14.66 15.12
CA LEU A 193 3.35 -13.54 14.90
C LEU A 193 2.16 -13.56 15.85
N GLU A 194 1.81 -14.69 16.46
CA GLU A 194 0.60 -14.82 17.28
C GLU A 194 0.45 -13.77 18.41
N PRO A 195 1.53 -13.35 19.12
CA PRO A 195 1.42 -12.28 20.12
C PRO A 195 0.91 -10.93 19.57
N TRP A 196 0.95 -10.71 18.25
CA TRP A 196 0.40 -9.53 17.61
C TRP A 196 -1.12 -9.52 17.55
N ARG A 197 -1.79 -10.68 17.66
CA ARG A 197 -3.26 -10.76 17.58
C ARG A 197 -3.92 -9.88 18.63
N ASP A 198 -3.48 -10.00 19.89
CA ASP A 198 -4.03 -9.21 21.00
C ASP A 198 -3.61 -7.74 20.90
N ARG A 199 -2.37 -7.47 20.46
CA ARG A 199 -1.85 -6.09 20.28
C ARG A 199 -2.58 -5.31 19.19
N LEU A 200 -3.24 -6.00 18.27
CA LEU A 200 -3.97 -5.42 17.14
C LEU A 200 -5.49 -5.57 17.28
N ALA A 201 -6.01 -5.85 18.47
CA ALA A 201 -7.44 -5.99 18.71
C ALA A 201 -8.26 -4.78 18.25
N ASP A 202 -7.68 -3.57 18.29
CA ASP A 202 -8.32 -2.32 17.83
C ASP A 202 -8.33 -2.13 16.30
N SER A 203 -7.70 -3.04 15.56
CA SER A 203 -7.66 -3.06 14.08
C SER A 203 -8.20 -4.39 13.52
N PRO A 204 -9.52 -4.65 13.64
CA PRO A 204 -10.12 -5.91 13.22
C PRO A 204 -9.79 -6.26 11.76
N GLY A 205 -9.36 -7.51 11.55
CA GLY A 205 -8.99 -8.04 10.24
C GLY A 205 -7.57 -7.71 9.77
N LEU A 206 -6.85 -6.76 10.40
CA LEU A 206 -5.48 -6.42 10.01
C LEU A 206 -4.51 -7.60 10.21
N PHE A 207 -4.64 -8.30 11.35
CA PHE A 207 -3.80 -9.45 11.67
C PHE A 207 -3.93 -10.54 10.60
N ASP A 208 -5.14 -11.04 10.37
CA ASP A 208 -5.38 -12.12 9.39
C ASP A 208 -5.04 -11.69 7.96
N ALA A 209 -5.28 -10.43 7.59
CA ALA A 209 -4.92 -9.90 6.27
C ALA A 209 -3.42 -9.99 5.99
N LEU A 210 -2.59 -9.61 6.96
CA LEU A 210 -1.13 -9.63 6.80
C LEU A 210 -0.55 -11.03 7.00
N VAL A 211 -1.07 -11.81 7.95
CA VAL A 211 -0.64 -13.20 8.18
C VAL A 211 -0.94 -14.10 6.98
N GLY A 212 -2.02 -13.85 6.24
CA GLY A 212 -2.30 -14.55 4.98
C GLY A 212 -1.12 -14.50 4.00
N THR A 213 -0.37 -13.40 3.97
CA THR A 213 0.80 -13.28 3.09
C THR A 213 1.99 -14.16 3.50
N VAL A 214 2.03 -14.61 4.76
CA VAL A 214 3.01 -15.57 5.30
C VAL A 214 2.64 -16.99 4.87
N HIS A 215 1.35 -17.35 4.96
CA HIS A 215 0.84 -18.61 4.40
C HIS A 215 1.19 -18.73 2.93
N LEU A 216 0.93 -17.69 2.14
CA LEU A 216 1.27 -17.67 0.72
C LEU A 216 2.78 -17.84 0.47
N ALA A 217 3.64 -17.18 1.27
CA ALA A 217 5.09 -17.32 1.15
C ALA A 217 5.59 -18.73 1.50
N GLY A 218 4.95 -19.40 2.46
CA GLY A 218 5.23 -20.81 2.80
C GLY A 218 4.59 -21.82 1.85
N GLY A 219 3.92 -21.39 0.78
CA GLY A 219 3.22 -22.27 -0.18
C GLY A 219 1.88 -22.83 0.31
N ASP A 220 1.39 -22.37 1.47
CA ASP A 220 0.09 -22.76 2.02
C ASP A 220 -1.04 -21.90 1.42
N ARG A 221 -1.45 -22.29 0.21
CA ARG A 221 -2.51 -21.61 -0.54
C ARG A 221 -3.86 -21.66 0.15
N ALA A 222 -4.18 -22.78 0.82
CA ALA A 222 -5.44 -22.94 1.55
C ALA A 222 -5.47 -22.01 2.77
N GLY A 223 -4.40 -21.99 3.56
CA GLY A 223 -4.26 -21.07 4.69
C GLY A 223 -4.30 -19.59 4.27
N PHE A 224 -3.80 -19.24 3.08
CA PHE A 224 -3.97 -17.90 2.53
C PHE A 224 -5.44 -17.56 2.24
N VAL A 225 -6.20 -18.45 1.58
CA VAL A 225 -7.64 -18.25 1.34
C VAL A 225 -8.38 -18.11 2.67
N ASP A 226 -8.15 -19.01 3.62
CA ASP A 226 -8.80 -18.96 4.94
C ASP A 226 -8.47 -17.69 5.73
N ALA A 227 -7.21 -17.24 5.69
CA ALA A 227 -6.79 -16.00 6.35
C ALA A 227 -7.47 -14.77 5.73
N THR A 228 -7.56 -14.69 4.39
CA THR A 228 -8.30 -13.59 3.73
C THR A 228 -9.80 -13.62 4.02
N SER A 229 -10.40 -14.82 4.15
CA SER A 229 -11.79 -14.99 4.58
C SER A 229 -12.02 -14.46 5.99
N ARG A 230 -11.18 -14.86 6.96
CA ARG A 230 -11.22 -14.34 8.34
C ARG A 230 -11.00 -12.84 8.40
N ALA A 231 -10.06 -12.31 7.62
CA ALA A 231 -9.80 -10.87 7.54
C ALA A 231 -11.03 -10.10 7.04
N SER A 232 -11.68 -10.60 5.98
CA SER A 232 -12.91 -10.04 5.45
C SER A 232 -14.03 -10.04 6.49
N ALA A 233 -14.27 -11.18 7.14
CA ALA A 233 -15.29 -11.31 8.18
C ALA A 233 -15.02 -10.39 9.39
N ALA A 234 -13.80 -10.39 9.92
CA ALA A 234 -13.42 -9.59 11.09
C ALA A 234 -13.48 -8.08 10.81
N SER A 235 -13.23 -7.65 9.56
CA SER A 235 -13.37 -6.26 9.15
C SER A 235 -14.81 -5.79 8.96
N GLY A 236 -15.81 -6.66 9.16
CA GLY A 236 -17.21 -6.34 8.84
C GLY A 236 -17.47 -6.26 7.34
N ALA A 237 -16.74 -7.06 6.55
CA ALA A 237 -16.76 -7.06 5.09
C ALA A 237 -16.36 -5.71 4.46
N GLU A 238 -15.28 -5.09 4.97
CA GLU A 238 -14.73 -3.89 4.33
C GLU A 238 -14.41 -4.17 2.84
N PRO A 239 -14.80 -3.30 1.90
CA PRO A 239 -14.68 -3.55 0.46
C PRO A 239 -13.29 -4.00 0.02
N GLY A 240 -12.22 -3.39 0.54
CA GLY A 240 -10.84 -3.80 0.22
C GLY A 240 -10.54 -5.25 0.64
N ARG A 241 -11.03 -5.67 1.81
CA ARG A 241 -10.83 -7.03 2.33
C ARG A 241 -11.69 -8.05 1.59
N VAL A 242 -12.88 -7.66 1.15
CA VAL A 242 -13.70 -8.50 0.26
C VAL A 242 -13.01 -8.71 -1.08
N VAL A 243 -12.37 -7.67 -1.65
CA VAL A 243 -11.56 -7.81 -2.88
C VAL A 243 -10.37 -8.74 -2.66
N ASP A 244 -9.64 -8.62 -1.55
CA ASP A 244 -8.53 -9.53 -1.22
C ASP A 244 -9.01 -10.99 -1.13
N HIS A 245 -10.14 -11.23 -0.47
CA HIS A 245 -10.74 -12.55 -0.33
C HIS A 245 -11.25 -13.11 -1.67
N ALA A 246 -11.87 -12.26 -2.50
CA ALA A 246 -12.28 -12.62 -3.85
C ALA A 246 -11.07 -13.00 -4.72
N LEU A 247 -9.98 -12.23 -4.62
CA LEU A 247 -8.74 -12.50 -5.34
C LEU A 247 -8.08 -13.81 -4.89
N ALA A 248 -8.04 -14.08 -3.58
CA ALA A 248 -7.51 -15.33 -3.05
C ALA A 248 -8.28 -16.54 -3.59
N ASN A 249 -9.61 -16.47 -3.59
CA ASN A 249 -10.47 -17.50 -4.20
C ASN A 249 -10.25 -17.61 -5.71
N ALA A 250 -10.14 -16.49 -6.42
CA ALA A 250 -9.90 -16.49 -7.86
C ALA A 250 -8.59 -17.20 -8.22
N ARG A 251 -7.52 -16.98 -7.44
CA ARG A 251 -6.20 -17.59 -7.67
C ARG A 251 -6.11 -19.04 -7.20
N PHE A 252 -6.65 -19.36 -6.03
CA PHE A 252 -6.34 -20.61 -5.33
C PHE A 252 -7.55 -21.37 -4.77
N GLY A 253 -8.70 -20.71 -4.62
CA GLY A 253 -9.90 -21.29 -4.04
C GLY A 253 -11.00 -21.55 -5.07
N ASP A 254 -12.25 -21.31 -4.66
CA ASP A 254 -13.44 -21.54 -5.47
C ASP A 254 -13.72 -20.33 -6.38
N VAL A 255 -13.82 -20.57 -7.69
CA VAL A 255 -14.09 -19.50 -8.67
C VAL A 255 -15.50 -18.94 -8.56
N ASP A 256 -16.47 -19.74 -8.10
CA ASP A 256 -17.85 -19.29 -7.94
C ASP A 256 -18.00 -18.39 -6.72
N GLU A 257 -17.30 -18.74 -5.64
CA GLU A 257 -17.19 -17.87 -4.47
C GLU A 257 -16.46 -16.57 -4.80
N ALA A 258 -15.36 -16.63 -5.57
CA ALA A 258 -14.68 -15.43 -6.07
C ALA A 258 -15.63 -14.50 -6.84
N ALA A 259 -16.45 -15.06 -7.75
CA ALA A 259 -17.41 -14.29 -8.53
C ALA A 259 -18.53 -13.68 -7.65
N ARG A 260 -19.03 -14.44 -6.67
CA ARG A 260 -20.05 -13.96 -5.72
C ARG A 260 -19.51 -12.79 -4.89
N LEU A 261 -18.30 -12.93 -4.35
CA LEU A 261 -17.63 -11.88 -3.58
C LEU A 261 -17.35 -10.65 -4.44
N ALA A 262 -16.79 -10.82 -5.64
CA ALA A 262 -16.50 -9.72 -6.55
C ALA A 262 -17.76 -8.93 -6.92
N ALA A 263 -18.89 -9.62 -7.15
CA ALA A 263 -20.18 -8.98 -7.44
C ALA A 263 -20.77 -8.21 -6.25
N SER A 264 -20.36 -8.51 -5.01
CA SER A 264 -20.84 -7.83 -3.81
C SER A 264 -20.10 -6.52 -3.49
N VAL A 265 -18.97 -6.26 -4.15
CA VAL A 265 -18.13 -5.08 -3.87
C VAL A 265 -18.65 -3.86 -4.62
N ASP A 266 -19.01 -2.81 -3.89
CA ASP A 266 -19.15 -1.48 -4.46
C ASP A 266 -17.76 -0.87 -4.71
N ALA A 267 -17.31 -0.94 -5.96
CA ALA A 267 -15.99 -0.47 -6.38
C ALA A 267 -15.78 1.05 -6.14
N SER A 268 -16.84 1.83 -5.98
CA SER A 268 -16.70 3.26 -5.67
C SER A 268 -16.18 3.50 -4.25
N LEU A 269 -16.36 2.55 -3.33
CA LEU A 269 -15.83 2.63 -1.95
C LEU A 269 -14.34 2.33 -1.87
N LEU A 270 -13.76 1.81 -2.94
CA LEU A 270 -12.36 1.45 -2.98
C LEU A 270 -11.47 2.64 -3.32
N PRO A 271 -10.25 2.70 -2.76
CA PRO A 271 -9.29 3.72 -3.16
C PRO A 271 -8.84 3.52 -4.62
N PRO A 272 -8.39 4.58 -5.32
CA PRO A 272 -8.03 4.50 -6.74
C PRO A 272 -7.00 3.41 -7.09
N TYR A 273 -6.05 3.11 -6.19
CA TYR A 273 -5.04 2.08 -6.42
C TYR A 273 -5.62 0.65 -6.41
N ALA A 274 -6.83 0.45 -5.87
CA ALA A 274 -7.47 -0.87 -5.79
C ALA A 274 -8.02 -1.35 -7.15
N ARG A 275 -8.13 -0.46 -8.15
CA ARG A 275 -8.64 -0.81 -9.49
C ARG A 275 -7.87 -1.97 -10.13
N GLY A 276 -6.55 -2.03 -9.91
CA GLY A 276 -5.73 -3.13 -10.40
C GLY A 276 -6.14 -4.48 -9.81
N PHE A 277 -6.48 -4.53 -8.51
CA PHE A 277 -6.93 -5.75 -7.86
C PHE A 277 -8.32 -6.18 -8.34
N VAL A 278 -9.26 -5.25 -8.51
CA VAL A 278 -10.60 -5.56 -9.04
C VAL A 278 -10.51 -6.16 -10.45
N ALA A 279 -9.74 -5.53 -11.34
CA ALA A 279 -9.53 -6.04 -12.69
C ALA A 279 -8.78 -7.38 -12.70
N TRP A 280 -7.79 -7.56 -11.81
CA TRP A 280 -7.07 -8.83 -11.69
C TRP A 280 -8.01 -9.97 -11.28
N THR A 281 -8.87 -9.75 -10.30
CA THR A 281 -9.88 -10.72 -9.85
C THR A 281 -10.86 -11.07 -10.97
N ASP A 282 -11.43 -10.09 -11.68
CA ASP A 282 -12.34 -10.34 -12.81
C ASP A 282 -11.64 -11.14 -13.93
N GLY A 283 -10.43 -10.74 -14.28
CA GLY A 283 -9.62 -11.42 -15.30
C GLY A 283 -9.35 -12.89 -14.97
N LEU A 284 -9.03 -13.19 -13.71
CA LEU A 284 -8.84 -14.57 -13.23
C LEU A 284 -10.13 -15.39 -13.23
N ILE A 285 -11.25 -14.81 -12.80
CA ILE A 285 -12.56 -15.48 -12.84
C ILE A 285 -12.91 -15.84 -14.28
N ARG A 286 -12.76 -14.91 -15.22
CA ARG A 286 -12.98 -15.16 -16.64
C ARG A 286 -12.06 -16.24 -17.17
N ALA A 287 -10.76 -16.17 -16.86
CA ALA A 287 -9.78 -17.16 -17.28
C ALA A 287 -10.13 -18.57 -16.78
N ARG A 288 -10.55 -18.71 -15.52
CA ARG A 288 -10.90 -20.00 -14.92
C ARG A 288 -12.23 -20.56 -15.43
N ARG A 289 -13.17 -19.70 -15.83
CA ARG A 289 -14.45 -20.10 -16.44
C ARG A 289 -14.37 -20.29 -17.97
N GLY A 290 -13.21 -20.05 -18.59
CA GLY A 290 -13.07 -20.07 -20.04
C GLY A 290 -13.87 -18.97 -20.75
N ALA A 291 -14.22 -17.89 -20.04
CA ALA A 291 -14.99 -16.78 -20.60
C ALA A 291 -14.10 -15.88 -21.48
N PRO A 292 -14.66 -15.27 -22.54
CA PRO A 292 -13.90 -14.37 -23.40
C PRO A 292 -13.43 -13.11 -22.67
N GLY A 293 -12.37 -12.47 -23.20
CA GLY A 293 -11.83 -11.21 -22.70
C GLY A 293 -10.92 -11.32 -21.47
N ALA A 294 -10.61 -12.54 -20.99
CA ALA A 294 -9.72 -12.73 -19.84
C ALA A 294 -8.34 -12.09 -20.04
N VAL A 295 -7.75 -12.24 -21.24
CA VAL A 295 -6.46 -11.63 -21.59
C VAL A 295 -6.52 -10.10 -21.49
N ASP A 296 -7.56 -9.48 -22.08
CA ASP A 296 -7.68 -8.03 -22.13
C ASP A 296 -7.89 -7.43 -20.72
N VAL A 297 -8.70 -8.09 -19.89
CA VAL A 297 -8.93 -7.66 -18.50
C VAL A 297 -7.67 -7.82 -17.65
N LEU A 298 -6.91 -8.90 -17.79
CA LEU A 298 -5.63 -9.09 -17.11
C LEU A 298 -4.56 -8.09 -17.59
N ALA A 299 -4.58 -7.71 -18.87
CA ALA A 299 -3.75 -6.65 -19.40
C ALA A 299 -4.10 -5.29 -18.77
N GLN A 300 -5.40 -4.96 -18.62
CA GLN A 300 -5.86 -3.76 -17.92
C GLN A 300 -5.39 -3.75 -16.45
N ALA A 301 -5.49 -4.88 -15.76
CA ALA A 301 -5.01 -5.04 -14.39
C ALA A 301 -3.50 -4.79 -14.29
N THR A 302 -2.72 -5.39 -15.20
CA THR A 302 -1.27 -5.20 -15.27
C THR A 302 -0.92 -3.73 -15.52
N ASN A 303 -1.61 -3.06 -16.43
CA ASN A 303 -1.42 -1.64 -16.73
C ASN A 303 -1.74 -0.75 -15.52
N ALA A 304 -2.80 -1.05 -14.76
CA ALA A 304 -3.14 -0.33 -13.54
C ALA A 304 -2.02 -0.42 -12.50
N PHE A 305 -1.39 -1.59 -12.33
CA PHE A 305 -0.22 -1.74 -11.46
C PHE A 305 1.06 -1.12 -12.04
N ALA A 306 1.24 -1.12 -13.36
CA ALA A 306 2.41 -0.54 -14.01
C ALA A 306 2.53 0.98 -13.76
N VAL A 307 1.41 1.69 -13.58
CA VAL A 307 1.40 3.10 -13.14
C VAL A 307 2.08 3.27 -11.77
N LEU A 308 2.06 2.23 -10.92
CA LEU A 308 2.70 2.20 -9.61
C LEU A 308 4.10 1.56 -9.63
N SER A 309 4.71 1.36 -10.82
CA SER A 309 6.02 0.71 -10.96
C SER A 309 7.17 1.46 -10.27
N THR A 310 7.02 2.74 -9.95
CA THR A 310 7.98 3.50 -9.15
C THR A 310 7.85 3.24 -7.64
N HIS A 311 6.83 2.49 -7.22
CA HIS A 311 6.56 2.11 -5.83
C HIS A 311 6.88 0.63 -5.59
N PRO A 312 8.02 0.31 -4.95
CA PRO A 312 8.39 -1.06 -4.56
C PRO A 312 7.31 -1.85 -3.82
N ALA A 313 6.41 -1.19 -3.08
CA ALA A 313 5.27 -1.84 -2.42
C ALA A 313 4.33 -2.56 -3.41
N ALA A 314 4.22 -2.09 -4.65
CA ALA A 314 3.34 -2.66 -5.67
C ALA A 314 4.02 -3.74 -6.53
N TRP A 315 5.34 -3.92 -6.43
CA TRP A 315 6.10 -4.79 -7.34
C TRP A 315 5.69 -6.25 -7.24
N THR A 316 5.46 -6.77 -6.03
CA THR A 316 5.02 -8.16 -5.86
C THR A 316 3.63 -8.39 -6.46
N SER A 317 2.68 -7.46 -6.26
CA SER A 317 1.34 -7.55 -6.86
C SER A 317 1.40 -7.44 -8.38
N LEU A 318 2.22 -6.52 -8.91
CA LEU A 318 2.47 -6.40 -10.35
C LEU A 318 3.04 -7.70 -10.93
N ALA A 319 4.04 -8.30 -10.27
CA ALA A 319 4.68 -9.52 -10.75
C ALA A 319 3.71 -10.70 -10.83
N PHE A 320 2.87 -10.89 -9.80
CA PHE A 320 1.86 -11.96 -9.82
C PHE A 320 0.72 -11.69 -10.82
N CYS A 321 0.24 -10.45 -10.91
CA CYS A 321 -0.77 -10.07 -11.90
C CYS A 321 -0.26 -10.27 -13.34
N ALA A 322 0.97 -9.83 -13.62
CA ALA A 322 1.65 -10.03 -14.89
C ALA A 322 1.88 -11.52 -15.19
N CYS A 323 2.21 -12.33 -14.19
CA CYS A 323 2.33 -13.78 -14.33
C CYS A 323 0.98 -14.42 -14.73
N ASP A 324 -0.11 -14.05 -14.07
CA ASP A 324 -1.45 -14.55 -14.40
C ASP A 324 -1.90 -14.10 -15.80
N HIS A 325 -1.55 -12.86 -16.20
CA HIS A 325 -1.72 -12.37 -17.56
C HIS A 325 -0.91 -13.19 -18.58
N ALA A 326 0.36 -13.50 -18.30
CA ALA A 326 1.20 -14.31 -19.17
C ALA A 326 0.65 -15.73 -19.36
N LEU A 327 0.14 -16.35 -18.28
CA LEU A 327 -0.54 -17.65 -18.36
C LEU A 327 -1.79 -17.58 -19.25
N ALA A 328 -2.57 -16.50 -19.19
CA ALA A 328 -3.72 -16.29 -20.07
C ALA A 328 -3.30 -16.08 -21.54
N LEU A 329 -2.24 -15.29 -21.80
CA LEU A 329 -1.66 -15.11 -23.13
C LEU A 329 -1.19 -16.43 -23.72
N ASN A 330 -0.51 -17.27 -22.93
CA ASN A 330 -0.04 -18.56 -23.38
C ASN A 330 -1.19 -19.51 -23.76
N ARG A 331 -2.25 -19.56 -22.94
CA ARG A 331 -3.48 -20.32 -23.28
C ARG A 331 -4.16 -19.83 -24.55
N ALA A 332 -4.02 -18.53 -24.87
CA ALA A 332 -4.49 -17.94 -26.11
C ALA A 332 -3.52 -18.11 -27.30
N GLY A 333 -2.45 -18.90 -27.17
CA GLY A 333 -1.47 -19.15 -28.23
C GLY A 333 -0.44 -18.03 -28.44
N ARG A 334 -0.41 -17.01 -27.58
CA ARG A 334 0.47 -15.83 -27.68
C ARG A 334 1.76 -16.02 -26.88
N LEU A 335 2.49 -17.10 -27.14
CA LEU A 335 3.66 -17.52 -26.35
C LEU A 335 4.78 -16.47 -26.31
N GLY A 336 5.07 -15.80 -27.43
CA GLY A 336 6.11 -14.77 -27.49
C GLY A 336 5.84 -13.60 -26.55
N GLU A 337 4.59 -13.14 -26.50
CA GLU A 337 4.16 -12.07 -25.61
C GLU A 337 4.15 -12.52 -24.15
N ALA A 338 3.67 -13.75 -23.89
CA ALA A 338 3.68 -14.33 -22.55
C ALA A 338 5.11 -14.37 -21.96
N ARG A 339 6.10 -14.80 -22.75
CA ARG A 339 7.52 -14.79 -22.36
C ARG A 339 8.04 -13.38 -22.09
N GLY A 340 7.69 -12.42 -22.94
CA GLY A 340 8.08 -11.01 -22.76
C GLY A 340 7.55 -10.44 -21.43
N VAL A 341 6.30 -10.74 -21.09
CA VAL A 341 5.68 -10.33 -19.82
C VAL A 341 6.40 -10.95 -18.62
N VAL A 342 6.62 -12.27 -18.62
CA VAL A 342 7.31 -12.96 -17.51
C VAL A 342 8.74 -12.45 -17.34
N ALA A 343 9.49 -12.27 -18.44
CA ALA A 343 10.85 -11.75 -18.40
C ALA A 343 10.93 -10.36 -17.73
N GLY A 344 9.96 -9.49 -17.98
CA GLY A 344 9.90 -8.15 -17.37
C GLY A 344 9.71 -8.15 -15.85
N VAL A 345 9.09 -9.19 -15.28
CA VAL A 345 8.81 -9.28 -13.84
C VAL A 345 9.61 -10.39 -13.14
N TRP A 346 10.43 -11.12 -13.87
CA TRP A 346 11.16 -12.29 -13.37
C TRP A 346 11.98 -12.06 -12.09
N PRO A 347 12.73 -10.95 -11.93
CA PRO A 347 13.50 -10.71 -10.71
C PRO A 347 12.65 -10.69 -9.44
N VAL A 348 11.40 -10.23 -9.54
CA VAL A 348 10.46 -10.19 -8.41
C VAL A 348 9.69 -11.50 -8.30
N LEU A 349 9.26 -12.06 -9.44
CA LEU A 349 8.48 -13.29 -9.48
C LEU A 349 9.27 -14.48 -8.94
N SER A 350 10.54 -14.64 -9.35
CA SER A 350 11.41 -15.73 -8.91
C SER A 350 11.72 -15.69 -7.41
N ALA A 351 11.70 -14.50 -6.79
CA ALA A 351 11.93 -14.33 -5.36
C ALA A 351 10.71 -14.67 -4.48
N HIS A 352 9.51 -14.75 -5.06
CA HIS A 352 8.25 -14.83 -4.29
C HIS A 352 7.27 -15.90 -4.73
N ALA A 353 7.38 -16.40 -5.96
CA ALA A 353 6.52 -17.46 -6.46
C ALA A 353 6.75 -18.76 -5.69
N ASP A 354 5.67 -19.45 -5.37
CA ASP A 354 5.78 -20.78 -4.77
C ASP A 354 6.28 -21.82 -5.78
N ALA A 355 6.81 -22.93 -5.27
CA ALA A 355 7.36 -24.00 -6.10
C ALA A 355 6.36 -24.56 -7.13
N PRO A 356 5.05 -24.74 -6.82
CA PRO A 356 4.09 -25.17 -7.84
C PRO A 356 3.92 -24.16 -8.99
N LEU A 357 3.89 -22.85 -8.73
CA LEU A 357 3.80 -21.84 -9.79
C LEU A 357 5.06 -21.83 -10.66
N LEU A 358 6.25 -21.89 -10.05
CA LEU A 358 7.50 -21.92 -10.80
C LEU A 358 7.59 -23.16 -11.72
N ARG A 359 7.18 -24.34 -11.24
CA ARG A 359 7.10 -25.55 -12.05
C ARG A 359 6.12 -25.41 -13.21
N GLU A 360 4.98 -24.76 -12.99
CA GLU A 360 3.99 -24.52 -14.03
C GLU A 360 4.54 -23.61 -15.14
N LEU A 361 5.24 -22.53 -14.77
CA LEU A 361 5.86 -21.64 -15.73
C LEU A 361 6.92 -22.35 -16.57
N ALA A 362 7.73 -23.22 -15.95
CA ALA A 362 8.72 -24.02 -16.66
C ALA A 362 8.06 -25.03 -17.62
N ARG A 363 7.02 -25.73 -17.17
CA ARG A 363 6.25 -26.68 -18.00
C ARG A 363 5.63 -26.00 -19.22
N GLN A 364 5.22 -24.74 -19.07
CA GLN A 364 4.65 -23.93 -20.15
C GLN A 364 5.70 -23.22 -21.02
N ASN A 365 7.00 -23.46 -20.81
CA ASN A 365 8.11 -22.80 -21.49
C ASN A 365 8.05 -21.26 -21.41
N LEU A 366 7.60 -20.71 -20.28
CA LEU A 366 7.49 -19.27 -20.03
C LEU A 366 8.73 -18.68 -19.34
N VAL A 367 9.59 -19.52 -18.79
CA VAL A 367 10.83 -19.12 -18.10
C VAL A 367 12.03 -19.88 -18.68
N PRO A 368 13.25 -19.31 -18.61
CA PRO A 368 14.46 -20.04 -18.94
C PRO A 368 14.67 -21.20 -17.95
N THR A 369 15.06 -22.37 -18.44
CA THR A 369 15.54 -23.48 -17.60
C THR A 369 17.03 -23.31 -17.28
N PRO A 370 17.50 -23.64 -16.06
CA PRO A 370 16.76 -24.26 -14.95
C PRO A 370 16.06 -23.26 -14.03
N VAL A 371 14.97 -23.73 -13.40
CA VAL A 371 14.32 -23.06 -12.26
C VAL A 371 15.16 -23.31 -11.00
N PRO A 372 15.44 -22.28 -10.17
CA PRO A 372 16.18 -22.43 -8.92
C PRO A 372 15.49 -23.32 -7.88
#